data_AF-A0A2B7Y8M3-F1
#
_entry.id   AF-A0A2B7Y8M3-F1
#
_cell.length_a   1.000
_cell.length_b   1.000
_cell.length_c   1.000
_cell.angle_alpha   90.00
_cell.angle_beta   90.00
_cell.angle_gamma   90.00
#
_symmetry.space_group_name_H-M   'P 1'
#
loop_
_entity.id
_entity.type
_entity.pdbx_description
1 polymer ?
#
loop_
_entity_poly.entity_id
_entity_poly.type
_entity_poly.pdbx_seq_one_letter_code
_entity_poly.pdbx_strand_id
1 'polypeptide(L)'
;MNQFSVLLPRQTLRPSFPGTNFISRRIEQRLSLTKIDETDNDFWGLFGLTLLHEPLEPLIDFIFVHGLGGGSRKTWSKTPNITHYWIKEWLPIEPRFKNVRIHTFGYNANWRERDASTLTIHDFGQALLMDIRNSPALVQDGRTPQ
;
A
#
# COMPACT_ATOMS: atom_id res chain seq x y z
N MET A 1 -54.23 5.14 41.77
CA MET A 1 -53.88 4.80 40.37
C MET A 1 -53.82 6.10 39.58
N ASN A 2 -52.61 6.57 39.25
CA ASN A 2 -52.38 7.43 38.09
C ASN A 2 -50.90 7.35 37.72
N GLN A 3 -50.66 6.90 36.50
CA GLN A 3 -49.36 6.59 35.91
C GLN A 3 -48.67 7.89 35.45
N PHE A 4 -47.41 8.10 35.84
CA PHE A 4 -46.52 9.09 35.22
C PHE A 4 -45.77 8.41 34.08
N SER A 5 -46.03 8.84 32.85
CA SER A 5 -45.25 8.48 31.66
C SER A 5 -43.97 9.33 31.60
N VAL A 6 -42.82 8.67 31.75
CA VAL A 6 -41.50 9.29 31.52
C VAL A 6 -41.07 8.95 30.09
N LEU A 7 -40.90 9.99 29.26
CA LEU A 7 -40.34 9.90 27.92
C LEU A 7 -38.83 9.63 28.00
N LEU A 8 -38.37 8.54 27.37
CA LEU A 8 -36.94 8.23 27.22
C LEU A 8 -36.30 9.12 26.12
N PRO A 9 -35.04 9.57 26.27
CA PRO A 9 -34.35 10.32 25.23
C PRO A 9 -33.96 9.43 24.04
N ARG A 10 -34.11 10.01 22.84
CA ARG A 10 -33.72 9.44 21.55
C ARG A 10 -32.21 9.21 21.51
N GLN A 11 -31.77 7.95 21.51
CA GLN A 11 -30.36 7.60 21.33
C GLN A 11 -29.97 7.81 19.86
N THR A 12 -29.05 8.73 19.61
CA THR A 12 -28.38 8.87 18.32
C THR A 12 -27.37 7.74 18.15
N LEU A 13 -27.60 6.84 17.19
CA LEU A 13 -26.66 5.79 16.80
C LEU A 13 -25.38 6.43 16.25
N ARG A 14 -24.26 6.20 16.93
CA ARG A 14 -22.91 6.47 16.41
C ARG A 14 -22.55 5.35 15.43
N PRO A 15 -22.09 5.65 14.21
CA PRO A 15 -21.54 4.61 13.36
C PRO A 15 -20.25 4.07 13.99
N SER A 16 -20.25 2.78 14.30
CA SER A 16 -19.07 2.01 14.65
C SER A 16 -18.23 1.80 13.40
N PHE A 17 -17.11 2.50 13.29
CA PHE A 17 -16.11 2.18 12.27
C PHE A 17 -15.37 0.90 12.70
N PRO A 18 -15.28 -0.13 11.85
CA PRO A 18 -14.50 -1.32 12.15
C PRO A 18 -13.03 -0.91 12.38
N GLY A 19 -12.51 -1.24 13.55
CA GLY A 19 -11.11 -1.06 13.89
C GLY A 19 -10.24 -1.77 12.86
N THR A 20 -9.44 -0.98 12.16
CA THR A 20 -8.62 -1.48 11.06
C THR A 20 -7.32 -2.09 11.59
N ASN A 21 -7.14 -3.38 11.36
CA ASN A 21 -5.95 -4.19 11.69
C ASN A 21 -4.73 -3.87 10.78
N PHE A 22 -4.49 -2.60 10.46
CA PHE A 22 -3.44 -2.20 9.51
C PHE A 22 -2.01 -2.48 10.03
N ILE A 23 -1.79 -2.38 11.35
CA ILE A 23 -0.45 -2.56 11.93
C ILE A 23 -0.03 -4.04 11.93
N SER A 24 -0.93 -4.97 12.26
CA SER A 24 -0.62 -6.41 12.31
C SER A 24 -0.14 -6.94 10.95
N ARG A 25 -0.85 -6.54 9.88
CA ARG A 25 -0.55 -6.98 8.52
C ARG A 25 0.86 -6.61 8.05
N ARG A 26 1.39 -5.46 8.50
CA ARG A 26 2.72 -4.95 8.11
C ARG A 26 3.86 -5.71 8.79
N ILE A 27 3.66 -6.17 10.03
CA ILE A 27 4.63 -7.00 10.76
C ILE A 27 4.66 -8.41 10.16
N GLU A 28 3.50 -9.00 9.87
CA GLU A 28 3.38 -10.30 9.21
C GLU A 28 4.04 -10.30 7.83
N GLN A 29 3.86 -9.24 7.03
CA GLN A 29 4.53 -9.08 5.73
C GLN A 29 6.06 -8.91 5.85
N ARG A 30 6.57 -8.21 6.87
CA ARG A 30 8.02 -8.12 7.10
C ARG A 30 8.64 -9.45 7.50
N LEU A 31 7.95 -10.23 8.31
CA LEU A 31 8.38 -11.55 8.73
C LEU A 31 8.28 -12.59 7.58
N SER A 32 7.35 -12.42 6.64
CA SER A 32 7.25 -13.27 5.45
C SER A 32 8.39 -13.04 4.46
N LEU A 33 8.92 -11.81 4.33
CA LEU A 33 10.09 -11.52 3.47
C LEU A 33 11.36 -12.30 3.87
N THR A 34 11.46 -12.74 5.13
CA THR A 34 12.59 -13.53 5.62
C THR A 34 12.42 -15.05 5.45
N LYS A 35 11.27 -15.53 4.97
CA LYS A 35 11.00 -16.96 4.78
C LYS A 35 10.79 -17.23 3.28
N ILE A 36 11.86 -17.63 2.60
CA ILE A 36 11.83 -18.00 1.18
C ILE A 36 11.09 -19.34 1.04
N ASP A 37 9.80 -19.25 0.80
CA ASP A 37 9.00 -20.27 0.14
C ASP A 37 8.32 -19.53 -1.01
N GLU A 38 8.89 -19.62 -2.22
CA GLU A 38 8.41 -18.86 -3.39
C GLU A 38 7.01 -19.34 -3.78
N THR A 39 6.00 -18.70 -3.19
CA THR A 39 4.62 -18.89 -3.58
C THR A 39 4.30 -17.98 -4.76
N ASP A 40 3.29 -18.34 -5.57
CA ASP A 40 2.83 -17.53 -6.71
C ASP A 40 2.51 -16.07 -6.29
N ASN A 41 2.05 -15.88 -5.05
CA ASN A 41 1.80 -14.57 -4.43
C ASN A 41 3.05 -13.67 -4.37
N ASP A 42 4.24 -14.23 -4.18
CA ASP A 42 5.47 -13.44 -4.13
C ASP A 42 5.77 -12.82 -5.48
N PHE A 43 5.40 -13.47 -6.60
CA PHE A 43 5.60 -12.93 -7.94
C PHE A 43 4.68 -11.75 -8.24
N TRP A 44 3.43 -11.80 -7.82
CA TRP A 44 2.49 -10.69 -7.99
C TRP A 44 2.91 -9.47 -7.17
N GLY A 45 3.44 -9.69 -5.98
CA GLY A 45 3.86 -8.65 -5.04
C GLY A 45 2.77 -8.21 -4.08
N LEU A 46 3.14 -7.35 -3.14
CA LEU A 46 2.26 -6.92 -2.05
C LEU A 46 1.22 -5.89 -2.50
N PHE A 47 0.06 -5.89 -1.85
CA PHE A 47 -0.90 -4.78 -1.93
C PHE A 47 -0.48 -3.61 -1.02
N GLY A 48 -0.94 -2.42 -1.37
CA GLY A 48 -0.59 -1.17 -0.68
C GLY A 48 0.80 -0.66 -1.05
N LEU A 49 1.20 0.43 -0.38
CA LEU A 49 2.50 1.08 -0.59
C LEU A 49 3.64 0.30 0.10
N THR A 50 4.63 -0.10 -0.69
CA THR A 50 5.81 -0.85 -0.23
C THR A 50 7.09 -0.08 -0.57
N LEU A 51 7.92 0.18 0.44
CA LEU A 51 9.26 0.75 0.27
C LEU A 51 10.23 -0.32 -0.27
N LEU A 52 10.88 -0.03 -1.39
CA LEU A 52 11.85 -0.92 -2.04
C LEU A 52 13.29 -0.46 -1.84
N HIS A 53 13.52 0.86 -1.84
CA HIS A 53 14.84 1.45 -1.65
C HIS A 53 14.73 2.79 -0.90
N GLU A 54 15.57 2.94 0.12
CA GLU A 54 15.71 4.14 0.94
C GLU A 54 17.14 4.68 0.79
N PRO A 55 17.35 5.82 0.10
CA PRO A 55 18.66 6.45 0.06
C PRO A 55 18.95 7.17 1.39
N LEU A 56 20.22 7.47 1.66
CA LEU A 56 20.60 8.23 2.86
C LEU A 56 20.03 9.66 2.86
N GLU A 57 19.99 10.28 1.68
CA GLU A 57 19.51 11.63 1.46
C GLU A 57 18.45 11.62 0.35
N PRO A 58 17.20 11.29 0.66
CA PRO A 58 16.12 11.31 -0.32
C PRO A 58 15.86 12.75 -0.79
N LEU A 59 15.85 12.93 -2.12
CA LEU A 59 15.49 14.20 -2.77
C LEU A 59 14.21 14.09 -3.58
N ILE A 60 13.87 12.87 -4.02
CA ILE A 60 12.74 12.58 -4.91
C ILE A 60 12.17 11.21 -4.52
N ASP A 61 10.84 11.10 -4.52
CA ASP A 61 10.14 9.83 -4.33
C ASP A 61 9.57 9.32 -5.65
N PHE A 62 9.90 8.08 -6.00
CA PHE A 62 9.24 7.34 -7.08
C PHE A 62 8.24 6.35 -6.49
N ILE A 63 7.00 6.41 -6.99
CA ILE A 63 5.95 5.45 -6.65
C ILE A 63 5.51 4.75 -7.92
N PHE A 64 5.88 3.47 -8.06
CA PHE A 64 5.54 2.64 -9.19
C PHE A 64 4.16 2.00 -8.99
N VAL A 65 3.20 2.34 -9.83
CA VAL A 65 1.81 1.82 -9.77
C VAL A 65 1.59 0.88 -10.94
N HIS A 66 1.17 -0.37 -10.68
CA HIS A 66 0.91 -1.32 -11.77
C HIS A 66 -0.42 -1.08 -12.48
N GLY A 67 -0.56 -1.65 -13.68
CA GLY A 67 -1.76 -1.60 -14.50
C GLY A 67 -2.63 -2.86 -14.45
N LEU A 68 -3.57 -2.94 -15.39
CA LEU A 68 -4.54 -4.01 -15.57
C LEU A 68 -3.90 -5.41 -15.65
N GLY A 69 -4.40 -6.39 -14.88
CA GLY A 69 -3.86 -7.75 -14.87
C GLY A 69 -2.42 -7.87 -14.35
N GLY A 70 -1.90 -6.78 -13.79
CA GLY A 70 -0.57 -6.68 -13.19
C GLY A 70 -0.58 -6.92 -11.69
N GLY A 71 0.61 -6.81 -11.12
CA GLY A 71 0.86 -6.80 -9.68
C GLY A 71 2.06 -5.90 -9.39
N SER A 72 2.17 -5.43 -8.15
CA SER A 72 3.18 -4.45 -7.74
C SER A 72 4.63 -4.90 -7.96
N ARG A 73 4.88 -6.21 -8.03
CA ARG A 73 6.17 -6.78 -8.46
C ARG A 73 6.12 -7.30 -9.89
N LYS A 74 5.09 -8.09 -10.22
CA LYS A 74 4.93 -8.74 -11.54
C LYS A 74 5.11 -7.78 -12.70
N THR A 75 4.47 -6.61 -12.64
CA THR A 75 4.50 -5.63 -13.74
C THR A 75 5.90 -5.10 -14.04
N TRP A 76 6.75 -5.02 -13.02
CA TRP A 76 8.09 -4.48 -13.14
C TRP A 76 9.17 -5.56 -13.10
N SER A 77 8.78 -6.82 -13.36
CA SER A 77 9.69 -7.96 -13.39
C SER A 77 9.57 -8.67 -14.73
N LYS A 78 10.70 -9.02 -15.36
CA LYS A 78 10.69 -9.78 -16.62
C LYS A 78 10.18 -11.21 -16.41
N THR A 79 10.54 -11.83 -15.30
CA THR A 79 10.12 -13.19 -14.92
C THR A 79 9.91 -13.26 -13.40
N PRO A 80 9.44 -14.41 -12.87
CA PRO A 80 9.35 -14.64 -11.42
C PRO A 80 10.68 -14.63 -10.67
N ASN A 81 11.83 -14.59 -11.33
CA ASN A 81 13.11 -14.45 -10.66
C ASN A 81 13.23 -13.05 -10.03
N ILE A 82 13.59 -12.97 -8.75
CA ILE A 82 13.75 -11.70 -8.04
C ILE A 82 14.81 -10.79 -8.67
N THR A 83 15.87 -11.35 -9.27
CA THR A 83 16.93 -10.57 -9.92
C THR A 83 16.44 -9.81 -11.16
N HIS A 84 15.28 -10.18 -11.70
CA HIS A 84 14.64 -9.51 -12.83
C HIS A 84 13.70 -8.38 -12.41
N TYR A 85 13.55 -8.11 -11.11
CA TYR A 85 12.74 -7.02 -10.58
C TYR A 85 13.50 -5.69 -10.62
N TRP A 86 13.66 -5.15 -11.83
CA TRP A 86 14.64 -4.10 -12.13
C TRP A 86 14.45 -2.82 -11.31
N ILE A 87 13.22 -2.46 -10.90
CA ILE A 87 12.98 -1.27 -10.08
C ILE A 87 13.56 -1.37 -8.66
N LYS A 88 13.79 -2.58 -8.17
CA LYS A 88 14.46 -2.83 -6.88
C LYS A 88 15.93 -3.18 -7.09
N GLU A 89 16.24 -4.01 -8.08
CA GLU A 89 17.58 -4.59 -8.22
C GLU A 89 18.55 -3.71 -9.00
N TRP A 90 18.09 -2.97 -10.01
CA TRP A 90 18.98 -2.22 -10.92
C TRP A 90 18.84 -0.71 -10.76
N LEU A 91 17.60 -0.22 -10.62
CA LEU A 91 17.31 1.21 -10.58
C LEU A 91 18.03 1.96 -9.44
N PRO A 92 18.12 1.44 -8.20
CA PRO A 92 18.90 2.09 -7.13
C PRO A 92 20.40 2.18 -7.37
N ILE A 93 20.95 1.28 -8.21
CA ILE A 93 22.40 1.19 -8.46
C ILE A 93 22.83 2.25 -9.48
N GLU A 94 21.91 2.69 -10.34
CA GLU A 94 22.20 3.71 -11.35
C GLU A 94 22.54 5.06 -10.67
N PRO A 95 23.74 5.64 -10.90
CA PRO A 95 24.22 6.82 -10.16
C PRO A 95 23.31 8.03 -10.22
N ARG A 96 22.52 8.17 -11.30
CA ARG A 96 21.56 9.26 -11.48
C ARG A 96 20.37 9.20 -10.52
N PHE A 97 20.10 8.03 -9.95
CA PHE A 97 18.99 7.79 -9.02
C PHE A 97 19.46 7.57 -7.57
N LYS A 98 20.72 7.90 -7.24
CA LYS A 98 21.31 7.70 -5.90
C LYS A 98 20.56 8.38 -4.74
N ASN A 99 19.76 9.40 -5.04
CA ASN A 99 18.96 10.16 -4.08
C ASN A 99 17.45 9.93 -4.25
N VAL A 100 17.06 8.88 -4.97
CA VAL A 100 15.65 8.56 -5.21
C VAL A 100 15.20 7.48 -4.25
N ARG A 101 14.15 7.76 -3.49
CA ARG A 101 13.45 6.76 -2.69
C ARG A 101 12.43 6.06 -3.56
N ILE A 102 12.40 4.74 -3.49
CA ILE A 102 11.60 3.94 -4.42
C ILE A 102 10.54 3.17 -3.67
N HIS A 103 9.30 3.33 -4.10
CA HIS A 103 8.14 2.58 -3.64
C HIS A 103 7.44 1.88 -4.81
N THR A 104 6.73 0.80 -4.51
CA THR A 104 5.70 0.23 -5.39
C THR A 104 4.34 0.26 -4.68
N PHE A 105 3.26 0.38 -5.45
CA PHE A 105 1.90 0.31 -4.93
C PHE A 105 1.12 -0.79 -5.63
N GLY A 106 0.57 -1.72 -4.85
CA GLY A 106 -0.26 -2.81 -5.33
C GLY A 106 -1.74 -2.64 -5.02
N TYR A 107 -2.59 -2.98 -5.98
CA TYR A 107 -4.04 -3.10 -5.79
C TYR A 107 -4.58 -4.30 -6.58
N ASN A 108 -5.81 -4.71 -6.30
CA ASN A 108 -6.42 -5.78 -7.07
C ASN A 108 -6.80 -5.28 -8.47
N ALA A 109 -5.95 -5.57 -9.47
CA ALA A 109 -6.19 -5.23 -10.88
C ALA A 109 -6.81 -6.39 -11.69
N ASN A 110 -7.34 -7.42 -11.02
CA ASN A 110 -8.00 -8.52 -11.70
C ASN A 110 -9.40 -8.09 -12.18
N TRP A 111 -9.47 -7.71 -13.45
CA TRP A 111 -10.71 -7.24 -14.09
C TRP A 111 -11.61 -8.38 -14.59
N ARG A 112 -11.07 -9.60 -14.65
CA ARG A 112 -11.80 -10.78 -15.15
C ARG A 112 -12.82 -11.29 -14.14
N GLU A 113 -12.67 -10.93 -12.88
CA GLU A 113 -13.60 -11.24 -11.79
C GLU A 113 -14.56 -10.06 -11.58
N ARG A 114 -15.34 -9.69 -12.62
CA ARG A 114 -16.32 -8.59 -12.54
C ARG A 114 -17.37 -8.78 -11.44
N ASP A 115 -17.62 -10.01 -11.02
CA ASP A 115 -18.56 -10.34 -9.94
C ASP A 115 -17.92 -10.30 -8.53
N ALA A 116 -16.59 -10.17 -8.42
CA ALA A 116 -15.87 -10.27 -7.14
C ALA A 116 -15.34 -8.94 -6.60
N SER A 117 -15.26 -7.87 -7.42
CA SER A 117 -14.67 -6.60 -6.98
C SER A 117 -15.64 -5.43 -7.15
N THR A 118 -16.06 -4.87 -6.02
CA THR A 118 -16.82 -3.62 -5.92
C THR A 118 -15.92 -2.38 -5.93
N LEU A 119 -14.59 -2.60 -5.97
CA LEU A 119 -13.59 -1.54 -5.89
C LEU A 119 -13.36 -0.92 -7.26
N THR A 120 -13.42 0.41 -7.28
CA THR A 120 -13.22 1.23 -8.46
C THR A 120 -11.80 1.79 -8.50
N ILE A 121 -11.40 2.33 -9.66
CA ILE A 121 -10.14 3.10 -9.79
C ILE A 121 -10.09 4.25 -8.77
N HIS A 122 -11.25 4.86 -8.48
CA HIS A 122 -11.34 5.89 -7.46
C HIS A 122 -10.95 5.35 -6.07
N ASP A 123 -11.44 4.17 -5.69
CA ASP A 123 -11.11 3.57 -4.39
C ASP A 123 -9.63 3.22 -4.28
N PHE A 124 -9.03 2.72 -5.36
CA PHE A 124 -7.58 2.48 -5.40
C PHE A 124 -6.77 3.79 -5.33
N GLY A 125 -7.25 4.86 -5.95
CA GLY A 125 -6.65 6.19 -5.83
C GLY A 125 -6.71 6.74 -4.40
N GLN A 126 -7.85 6.58 -3.73
CA GLN A 126 -8.00 6.95 -2.31
C GLN A 126 -7.09 6.11 -1.41
N ALA A 127 -6.98 4.80 -1.66
CA ALA A 127 -6.07 3.93 -0.92
C ALA A 127 -4.60 4.38 -1.09
N LEU A 128 -4.16 4.69 -2.32
CA LEU A 128 -2.83 5.22 -2.58
C LEU A 128 -2.59 6.54 -1.84
N LEU A 129 -3.54 7.47 -1.90
CA LEU A 129 -3.43 8.75 -1.21
C LEU A 129 -3.31 8.57 0.31
N MET A 130 -4.10 7.67 0.90
CA MET A 130 -4.04 7.38 2.32
C MET A 130 -2.71 6.73 2.70
N ASP A 131 -2.20 5.80 1.91
CA ASP A 131 -0.90 5.16 2.17
C ASP A 131 0.25 6.17 2.08
N ILE A 132 0.23 7.09 1.10
CA ILE A 132 1.22 8.15 0.97
C ILE A 132 1.18 9.06 2.20
N ARG A 133 -0.01 9.55 2.57
CA ARG A 133 -0.20 10.47 3.71
C ARG A 133 0.25 9.88 5.04
N ASN A 134 0.10 8.56 5.20
CA ASN A 134 0.41 7.86 6.43
C ASN A 134 1.79 7.18 6.42
N SER A 135 2.58 7.34 5.35
CA SER A 135 3.89 6.72 5.23
C SER A 135 4.95 7.50 6.03
N PRO A 136 5.59 6.90 7.05
CA PRO A 136 6.64 7.58 7.80
C PRO A 136 7.84 7.96 6.92
N ALA A 137 8.11 7.18 5.86
CA ALA A 137 9.19 7.48 4.92
C ALA A 137 8.90 8.79 4.17
N LEU A 138 7.66 8.97 3.67
CA LEU A 138 7.29 10.14 2.87
C LEU A 138 6.99 11.39 3.73
N VAL A 139 6.57 11.22 4.98
CA VAL A 139 6.22 12.34 5.87
C VAL A 139 7.45 13.02 6.49
N GLN A 140 8.60 12.34 6.55
CA GLN A 140 9.82 12.87 7.17
C GLN A 140 10.52 13.98 6.36
N ASP A 141 10.17 14.15 5.08
CA ASP A 141 10.80 15.14 4.18
C ASP A 141 10.23 16.56 4.32
N GLY A 142 9.69 16.90 5.50
CA GLY A 142 9.23 18.24 5.87
C GLY A 142 10.33 19.30 5.93
N ARG A 143 11.10 19.47 4.85
CA ARG A 143 11.83 20.70 4.54
C ARG A 143 10.79 21.80 4.38
N THR A 144 10.52 22.50 5.46
CA THR A 144 10.14 23.90 5.39
C THR A 144 11.13 24.60 4.45
N PRO A 145 10.68 25.23 3.35
CA PRO A 145 11.52 26.17 2.63
C PRO A 145 11.95 27.27 3.62
N GLN A 146 13.25 27.50 3.77
CA GLN A 146 13.75 28.75 4.34
C GLN A 146 13.64 29.87 3.31
#